data_AF-A0AA40E6N5-F1
#
_entry.id   AF-A0AA40E6N5-F1
#
_cell.length_a   1.000
_cell.length_b   1.000
_cell.length_c   1.000
_cell.angle_alpha   90.00
_cell.angle_beta   90.00
_cell.angle_gamma   90.00
#
_symmetry.space_group_name_H-M   'P 1'
#
loop_
_entity.id
_entity.type
_entity.pdbx_description
1 polymer ?
#
loop_
_entity_poly.entity_id
_entity_poly.type
_entity_poly.pdbx_seq_one_letter_code
_entity_poly.pdbx_strand_id
1 'polypeptide(L)'
;MASQALLLLLTSLSLLGLHAVWGVMYLNGALHLLLTTALSGTYPHPHPRPLVSTYTTLPLLDFPLRILVIFFDSLLSGPDPAPSLILLELVATLLVINTAVLTESRRPGAAPALRRPALWQYAWNCAGVAVFLPLWVLAYTTQPPAVKAAAIPRREARAVPLTAAWSVLLAAPLLAPAAWGAGAADVQWGVVVFFGTPVLFVAFQRVISGLLDGEGRGQRPVRVAYWLVGVVSAAVHVGTVCWVAVGGGGGAGGWRGCIGRPRALCRLGGS
;
A
#
# COMPACT_ATOMS: atom_id res chain seq x y z
N MET A 1 3.57 -19.39 -23.30
CA MET A 1 3.94 -18.05 -23.81
C MET A 1 2.76 -17.14 -23.52
N ALA A 2 2.97 -15.97 -22.92
CA ALA A 2 1.89 -14.98 -22.79
C ALA A 2 1.49 -14.51 -24.19
N SER A 3 0.20 -14.31 -24.44
CA SER A 3 -0.22 -13.69 -25.70
C SER A 3 0.34 -12.26 -25.76
N GLN A 4 0.67 -11.80 -26.96
CA GLN A 4 1.12 -10.42 -27.18
C GLN A 4 0.09 -9.41 -26.64
N ALA A 5 -1.21 -9.72 -26.75
CA ALA A 5 -2.29 -8.93 -26.17
C ALA A 5 -2.19 -8.78 -24.65
N LEU A 6 -1.88 -9.85 -23.91
CA LEU A 6 -1.73 -9.79 -22.45
C LEU A 6 -0.53 -8.94 -22.02
N LEU A 7 0.59 -9.06 -22.75
CA LEU A 7 1.79 -8.25 -22.50
C LEU A 7 1.49 -6.77 -22.70
N LEU A 8 0.85 -6.41 -23.82
CA LEU A 8 0.47 -5.04 -24.12
C LEU A 8 -0.47 -4.49 -23.05
N LEU A 9 -1.53 -5.23 -22.71
CA LEU A 9 -2.50 -4.80 -21.69
C LEU A 9 -1.84 -4.50 -20.34
N LEU A 10 -1.05 -5.43 -19.79
CA LEU A 10 -0.46 -5.27 -18.46
C LEU A 10 0.62 -4.19 -18.44
N THR A 11 1.38 -4.04 -19.53
CA THR A 11 2.36 -2.95 -19.67
C THR A 11 1.66 -1.60 -19.77
N SER A 12 0.60 -1.49 -20.58
CA SER A 12 -0.21 -0.28 -20.68
C SER A 12 -0.86 0.10 -19.35
N LEU A 13 -1.36 -0.87 -18.58
CA LEU A 13 -1.90 -0.62 -17.25
C LEU A 13 -0.82 -0.11 -16.28
N SER A 14 0.40 -0.64 -16.35
CA SER A 14 1.53 -0.16 -15.54
C SER A 14 1.90 1.29 -15.89
N LEU A 15 1.98 1.61 -17.19
CA LEU A 15 2.24 2.98 -17.67
C LEU A 15 1.12 3.95 -17.28
N LEU A 16 -0.13 3.52 -17.40
CA LEU A 16 -1.29 4.31 -16.97
C LEU A 16 -1.25 4.54 -15.46
N GLY A 17 -0.91 3.52 -14.67
CA GLY A 17 -0.70 3.65 -13.23
C GLY A 17 0.42 4.63 -12.89
N LEU A 18 1.54 4.58 -13.62
CA LEU A 18 2.66 5.52 -13.43
C LEU A 18 2.23 6.95 -13.71
N HIS A 19 1.49 7.16 -14.80
CA HIS A 19 0.94 8.46 -15.14
C HIS A 19 -0.08 8.95 -14.11
N ALA A 20 -1.00 8.08 -13.67
CA ALA A 20 -2.04 8.43 -12.73
C ALA A 20 -1.49 8.79 -11.34
N VAL A 21 -0.47 8.04 -10.85
CA VAL A 21 0.15 8.31 -9.55
C VAL A 21 1.11 9.49 -9.67
N TRP A 22 2.14 9.38 -10.51
CA TRP A 22 3.24 10.35 -10.52
C TRP A 22 3.05 11.48 -11.52
N GLY A 23 2.50 11.17 -12.70
CA GLY A 23 2.23 12.16 -13.74
C GLY A 23 1.21 13.21 -13.30
N VAL A 24 0.09 12.80 -12.72
CA VAL A 24 -0.93 13.73 -12.19
C VAL A 24 -0.37 14.56 -11.03
N MET A 25 0.39 13.94 -10.11
CA MET A 25 1.06 14.67 -9.03
C MET A 25 2.09 15.68 -9.53
N TYR A 26 2.79 15.38 -10.62
CA TYR A 26 3.68 16.32 -11.28
C TYR A 26 2.89 17.49 -11.88
N LEU A 27 1.86 17.19 -12.67
CA LEU A 27 1.04 18.20 -13.38
C LEU A 27 0.28 19.13 -12.43
N ASN A 28 -0.17 18.63 -11.27
CA ASN A 28 -0.93 19.43 -10.31
C ASN A 28 -0.06 20.18 -9.29
N GLY A 29 1.27 19.97 -9.31
CA GLY A 29 2.25 20.58 -8.41
C GLY A 29 2.49 19.86 -7.08
N ALA A 30 1.75 18.77 -6.79
CA ALA A 30 1.90 18.01 -5.55
C ALA A 30 3.31 17.39 -5.41
N LEU A 31 3.88 16.87 -6.51
CA LEU A 31 5.23 16.30 -6.48
C LEU A 31 6.27 17.36 -6.11
N HIS A 32 6.15 18.57 -6.66
CA HIS A 32 7.02 19.68 -6.30
C HIS A 32 6.89 20.03 -4.81
N LEU A 33 5.66 20.04 -4.28
CA LEU A 33 5.39 20.30 -2.86
C LEU A 33 6.03 19.25 -1.94
N LEU A 34 5.95 17.96 -2.30
CA LEU A 34 6.59 16.88 -1.54
C LEU A 34 8.11 17.08 -1.48
N LEU A 35 8.72 17.39 -2.63
CA LEU A 35 10.17 17.57 -2.74
C LEU A 35 10.64 18.80 -1.94
N THR A 36 9.96 19.93 -2.07
CA THR A 36 10.32 21.15 -1.32
C THR A 36 10.09 20.99 0.18
N THR A 37 9.04 20.28 0.60
CA THR A 37 8.79 19.94 2.00
C THR A 37 9.87 19.00 2.56
N ALA A 38 10.28 17.99 1.80
CA ALA A 38 11.34 17.06 2.21
C ALA A 38 12.72 17.75 2.35
N LEU A 39 12.98 18.76 1.54
CA LEU A 39 14.21 19.56 1.58
C LEU A 39 14.18 20.62 2.69
N SER A 40 13.07 21.33 2.86
CA SER A 40 12.93 22.38 3.87
C SER A 40 12.71 21.85 5.30
N GLY A 41 12.25 20.60 5.44
CA GLY A 41 11.96 19.99 6.74
C GLY A 41 10.74 20.60 7.44
N THR A 42 9.92 21.38 6.73
CA THR A 42 8.70 22.00 7.28
C THR A 42 7.57 21.92 6.28
N TYR A 43 6.38 21.57 6.76
CA TYR A 43 5.19 21.59 5.93
C TYR A 43 4.81 23.04 5.60
N PRO A 44 4.32 23.31 4.38
CA PRO A 44 3.98 24.65 3.91
C PRO A 44 2.75 25.23 4.66
N HIS A 45 2.60 26.56 4.59
CA HIS A 45 1.47 27.33 5.12
C HIS A 45 0.08 26.77 4.71
N PRO A 46 -0.99 26.91 5.53
CA PRO A 46 -1.18 27.96 6.55
C PRO A 46 -0.62 27.65 7.95
N HIS A 47 -0.40 26.38 8.31
CA HIS A 47 0.12 25.99 9.62
C HIS A 47 1.45 25.25 9.46
N PRO A 48 2.59 25.98 9.50
CA PRO A 48 3.91 25.35 9.46
C PRO A 48 4.03 24.37 10.61
N ARG A 49 4.40 23.13 10.27
CA ARG A 49 4.70 22.10 11.26
C ARG A 49 6.00 21.40 10.87
N PRO A 50 6.81 20.99 11.86
CA PRO A 50 8.09 20.34 11.58
C PRO A 50 7.89 18.94 10.98
N LEU A 51 8.74 18.62 10.01
CA LEU A 51 8.94 17.26 9.52
C LEU A 51 10.11 16.65 10.30
N VAL A 52 9.95 15.42 10.77
CA VAL A 52 11.05 14.65 11.34
C VAL A 52 12.10 14.45 10.24
N SER A 53 13.29 14.97 10.48
CA SER A 53 14.36 15.00 9.49
C SER A 53 15.21 13.73 9.53
N THR A 54 15.34 13.06 10.66
CA THR A 54 16.23 11.91 10.80
C THR A 54 15.47 10.69 11.29
N TYR A 55 15.49 9.62 10.50
CA TYR A 55 14.84 8.35 10.84
C TYR A 55 15.85 7.23 11.03
N THR A 56 16.76 7.08 10.06
CA THR A 56 17.75 6.00 10.00
C THR A 56 19.17 6.47 10.21
N THR A 57 19.41 7.79 10.25
CA THR A 57 20.73 8.46 10.21
C THR A 57 21.49 8.30 8.89
N LEU A 58 20.91 7.62 7.89
CA LEU A 58 21.48 7.44 6.56
C LEU A 58 20.81 8.39 5.57
N PRO A 59 21.48 9.45 5.09
CA PRO A 59 20.84 10.46 4.24
C PRO A 59 20.18 9.89 2.97
N LEU A 60 20.79 8.86 2.37
CA LEU A 60 20.26 8.19 1.18
C LEU A 60 18.94 7.45 1.42
N LEU A 61 18.65 7.05 2.67
CA LEU A 61 17.39 6.41 3.04
C LEU A 61 16.41 7.42 3.63
N ASP A 62 16.90 8.38 4.40
CA ASP A 62 16.03 9.38 5.04
C ASP A 62 15.35 10.29 4.02
N PHE A 63 16.03 10.64 2.91
CA PHE A 63 15.41 11.49 1.89
C PHE A 63 14.15 10.86 1.24
N PRO A 64 14.19 9.64 0.67
CA PRO A 64 12.96 9.01 0.15
C PRO A 64 11.94 8.72 1.25
N LEU A 65 12.37 8.37 2.47
CA LEU A 65 11.44 8.18 3.60
C LEU A 65 10.69 9.47 3.94
N ARG A 66 11.35 10.63 3.95
CA ARG A 66 10.69 11.93 4.14
C ARG A 66 9.60 12.18 3.08
N ILE A 67 9.90 11.92 1.80
CA ILE A 67 8.91 12.09 0.72
C ILE A 67 7.68 11.21 0.97
N LEU A 68 7.90 9.95 1.34
CA LEU A 68 6.82 8.99 1.63
C LEU A 68 6.04 9.42 2.88
N VAL A 69 6.73 9.84 3.94
CA VAL A 69 6.10 10.37 5.15
C VAL A 69 5.19 11.54 4.82
N ILE A 70 5.65 12.53 4.05
CA ILE A 70 4.82 13.68 3.66
C ILE A 70 3.60 13.23 2.84
N PHE A 71 3.79 12.28 1.93
CA PHE A 71 2.70 11.73 1.13
C PHE A 71 1.64 11.06 2.01
N PHE A 72 2.00 10.11 2.87
CA PHE A 72 1.04 9.41 3.73
C PHE A 72 0.45 10.30 4.81
N ASP A 73 1.24 11.22 5.39
CA ASP A 73 0.75 12.20 6.35
C ASP A 73 -0.33 13.10 5.73
N SER A 74 -0.19 13.49 4.46
CA SER A 74 -1.26 14.24 3.75
C SER A 74 -2.58 13.49 3.61
N LEU A 75 -2.54 12.16 3.68
CA LEU A 75 -3.73 11.29 3.68
C LEU A 75 -4.30 11.08 5.09
N LEU A 76 -3.47 11.20 6.12
CA LEU A 76 -3.82 10.89 7.52
C LEU A 76 -4.21 12.12 8.33
N SER A 77 -3.59 13.27 8.10
CA SER A 77 -3.68 14.47 8.95
C SER A 77 -4.66 15.52 8.42
N GLY A 78 -5.46 15.19 7.40
CA GLY A 78 -6.42 16.11 6.79
C GLY A 78 -7.70 16.27 7.61
N PRO A 79 -8.37 17.45 7.57
CA PRO A 79 -9.68 17.62 8.20
C PRO A 79 -10.79 16.86 7.45
N ASP A 80 -10.58 16.59 6.16
CA ASP A 80 -11.44 15.71 5.38
C ASP A 80 -11.02 14.25 5.64
N PRO A 81 -11.93 13.38 6.12
CA PRO A 81 -11.63 11.97 6.34
C PRO A 81 -11.53 11.16 5.04
N ALA A 82 -11.99 11.67 3.88
CA ALA A 82 -12.00 10.90 2.64
C ALA A 82 -10.62 10.36 2.20
N PRO A 83 -9.52 11.14 2.24
CA PRO A 83 -8.17 10.63 1.98
C PRO A 83 -7.75 9.49 2.91
N SER A 84 -8.11 9.57 4.20
CA SER A 84 -7.76 8.54 5.19
C SER A 84 -8.52 7.24 4.95
N LEU A 85 -9.78 7.33 4.50
CA LEU A 85 -10.59 6.18 4.10
C LEU A 85 -10.06 5.53 2.82
N ILE A 86 -9.64 6.32 1.83
CA ILE A 86 -8.96 5.80 0.63
C ILE A 86 -7.66 5.08 1.00
N LEU A 87 -6.91 5.63 1.95
CA LEU A 87 -5.71 4.97 2.46
C LEU A 87 -6.05 3.64 3.15
N LEU A 88 -7.11 3.61 3.96
CA LEU A 88 -7.58 2.39 4.60
C LEU A 88 -7.98 1.32 3.57
N GLU A 89 -8.72 1.68 2.52
CA GLU A 89 -9.05 0.81 1.38
C GLU A 89 -7.78 0.26 0.71
N LEU A 90 -6.81 1.14 0.44
CA LEU A 90 -5.56 0.77 -0.19
C LEU A 90 -4.79 -0.25 0.66
N VAL A 91 -4.66 0.02 1.97
CA VAL A 91 -3.99 -0.89 2.90
C VAL A 91 -4.69 -2.24 2.95
N ALA A 92 -6.02 -2.26 3.04
CA ALA A 92 -6.79 -3.49 3.09
C ALA A 92 -6.65 -4.31 1.78
N THR A 93 -6.64 -3.63 0.64
CA THR A 93 -6.37 -4.26 -0.67
C THR A 93 -4.95 -4.82 -0.73
N LEU A 94 -3.96 -4.09 -0.19
CA LEU A 94 -2.58 -4.56 -0.10
C LEU A 94 -2.44 -5.80 0.77
N LEU A 95 -3.25 -6.00 1.81
CA LEU A 95 -3.24 -7.25 2.60
C LEU A 95 -3.52 -8.47 1.71
N VAL A 96 -4.50 -8.36 0.82
CA VAL A 96 -4.89 -9.42 -0.12
C VAL A 96 -3.76 -9.66 -1.13
N ILE A 97 -3.26 -8.59 -1.75
CA ILE A 97 -2.17 -8.65 -2.74
C ILE A 97 -0.91 -9.24 -2.13
N ASN A 98 -0.49 -8.75 -0.96
CA ASN A 98 0.73 -9.19 -0.27
C ASN A 98 0.66 -10.67 0.11
N THR A 99 -0.51 -11.13 0.56
CA THR A 99 -0.76 -12.55 0.88
C THR A 99 -0.69 -13.43 -0.37
N ALA A 100 -1.26 -12.97 -1.49
CA ALA A 100 -1.17 -13.67 -2.77
C ALA A 100 0.28 -13.76 -3.25
N VAL A 101 1.00 -12.64 -3.30
CA VAL A 101 2.39 -12.58 -3.74
C VAL A 101 3.30 -13.44 -2.87
N LEU A 102 3.10 -13.42 -1.55
CA LEU A 102 3.82 -14.31 -0.64
C LEU A 102 3.53 -15.78 -0.94
N THR A 103 2.26 -16.15 -1.07
CA THR A 103 1.86 -17.54 -1.35
C THR A 103 2.47 -18.05 -2.65
N GLU A 104 2.35 -17.26 -3.72
CA GLU A 104 2.85 -17.61 -5.05
C GLU A 104 4.39 -17.67 -5.09
N SER A 105 5.08 -16.85 -4.29
CA SER A 105 6.55 -16.91 -4.15
C SER A 105 7.07 -18.25 -3.59
N ARG A 106 6.21 -19.04 -2.95
CA ARG A 106 6.55 -20.33 -2.32
C ARG A 106 6.26 -21.54 -3.19
N ARG A 107 5.75 -21.35 -4.42
CA ARG A 107 5.57 -22.47 -5.33
C ARG A 107 6.91 -23.03 -5.80
N PRO A 108 7.07 -24.37 -5.81
CA PRO A 108 8.26 -24.99 -6.38
C PRO A 108 8.45 -24.57 -7.84
N GLY A 109 9.66 -24.14 -8.20
CA GLY A 109 9.98 -23.73 -9.58
C GLY A 109 9.57 -22.31 -9.96
N ALA A 110 9.05 -21.50 -9.02
CA ALA A 110 8.78 -20.08 -9.28
C ALA A 110 10.04 -19.32 -9.72
N ALA A 111 9.91 -18.45 -10.72
CA ALA A 111 11.02 -17.65 -11.22
C ALA A 111 11.67 -16.79 -10.12
N PRO A 112 12.99 -16.51 -10.21
CA PRO A 112 13.74 -15.78 -9.19
C PRO A 112 13.12 -14.45 -8.77
N ALA A 113 12.55 -13.70 -9.72
CA ALA A 113 11.88 -12.43 -9.43
C ALA A 113 10.65 -12.60 -8.53
N LEU A 114 9.84 -13.65 -8.74
CA LEU A 114 8.62 -13.90 -7.96
C LEU A 114 8.91 -14.49 -6.58
N ARG A 115 10.09 -15.10 -6.40
CA ARG A 115 10.54 -15.64 -5.10
C ARG A 115 10.92 -14.57 -4.07
N ARG A 116 10.88 -13.29 -4.44
CA ARG A 116 11.26 -12.14 -3.59
C ARG A 116 10.05 -11.26 -3.29
N PRO A 117 9.07 -11.73 -2.50
CA PRO A 117 7.83 -11.00 -2.23
C PRO A 117 8.08 -9.62 -1.57
N ALA A 118 9.08 -9.51 -0.69
CA ALA A 118 9.45 -8.23 -0.07
C ALA A 118 9.91 -7.18 -1.10
N LEU A 119 10.61 -7.59 -2.17
CA LEU A 119 11.06 -6.66 -3.20
C LEU A 119 9.87 -6.04 -3.94
N TRP A 120 8.88 -6.85 -4.29
CA TRP A 120 7.64 -6.38 -4.91
C TRP A 120 6.85 -5.48 -3.98
N GLN A 121 6.77 -5.86 -2.70
CA GLN A 121 6.14 -5.06 -1.65
C GLN A 121 6.78 -3.69 -1.48
N TYR A 122 8.12 -3.63 -1.47
CA TYR A 122 8.83 -2.35 -1.50
C TYR A 122 8.56 -1.56 -2.76
N ALA A 123 8.56 -2.21 -3.93
CA ALA A 123 8.37 -1.54 -5.20
C ALA A 123 7.03 -0.80 -5.25
N TRP A 124 5.91 -1.44 -4.87
CA TRP A 124 4.63 -0.74 -4.84
C TRP A 124 4.41 0.18 -3.64
N ASN A 125 5.05 -0.07 -2.49
CA ASN A 125 4.99 0.89 -1.37
C ASN A 125 5.71 2.20 -1.73
N CYS A 126 6.81 2.14 -2.49
CA CYS A 126 7.60 3.32 -2.86
C CYS A 126 7.07 4.01 -4.13
N ALA A 127 6.64 3.24 -5.13
CA ALA A 127 6.30 3.77 -6.45
C ALA A 127 4.83 3.54 -6.86
N GLY A 128 4.03 2.91 -6.01
CA GLY A 128 2.59 2.73 -6.21
C GLY A 128 2.21 1.34 -6.73
N VAL A 129 1.16 0.77 -6.13
CA VAL A 129 0.62 -0.56 -6.48
C VAL A 129 0.05 -0.62 -7.90
N ALA A 130 -0.55 0.48 -8.38
CA ALA A 130 -1.05 0.59 -9.74
C ALA A 130 0.05 0.42 -10.81
N VAL A 131 1.31 0.73 -10.46
CA VAL A 131 2.45 0.59 -11.37
C VAL A 131 2.97 -0.84 -11.36
N PHE A 132 3.24 -1.39 -10.18
CA PHE A 132 3.99 -2.65 -10.05
C PHE A 132 3.12 -3.90 -10.05
N LEU A 133 1.85 -3.82 -9.66
CA LEU A 133 0.96 -4.99 -9.67
C LEU A 133 0.76 -5.56 -11.08
N PRO A 134 0.49 -4.77 -12.14
CA PRO A 134 0.39 -5.31 -13.49
C PRO A 134 1.68 -6.01 -13.96
N LEU A 135 2.85 -5.47 -13.59
CA LEU A 135 4.15 -6.08 -13.92
C LEU A 135 4.37 -7.39 -13.18
N TRP A 136 3.98 -7.46 -11.90
CA TRP A 136 4.00 -8.71 -11.14
C TRP A 136 3.07 -9.75 -11.76
N VAL A 137 1.84 -9.37 -12.14
CA VAL A 137 0.89 -10.25 -12.82
C VAL A 137 1.44 -10.73 -14.16
N LEU A 138 2.14 -9.89 -14.92
CA LEU A 138 2.80 -10.30 -16.17
C LEU A 138 3.90 -11.33 -15.91
N ALA A 139 4.75 -11.09 -14.92
CA ALA A 139 5.80 -12.04 -14.51
C ALA A 139 5.21 -13.37 -13.99
N TYR A 140 4.07 -13.33 -13.29
CA TYR A 140 3.36 -14.51 -12.82
C TYR A 140 2.68 -15.30 -13.95
N THR A 141 1.96 -14.62 -14.84
CA THR A 141 1.20 -15.27 -15.91
C THR A 141 2.09 -15.97 -16.95
N THR A 142 3.30 -15.45 -17.15
CA THR A 142 4.35 -16.04 -18.01
C THR A 142 4.99 -17.30 -17.44
N GLN A 143 4.76 -17.63 -16.15
CA GLN A 143 5.22 -18.90 -15.57
C GLN A 143 4.57 -20.11 -16.27
N PRO A 144 5.28 -21.25 -16.38
CA PRO A 144 4.71 -22.49 -16.89
C PRO A 144 3.45 -22.90 -16.10
N PRO A 145 2.41 -23.47 -16.75
CA PRO A 145 1.21 -23.95 -16.07
C PRO A 145 1.51 -24.92 -14.92
N ALA A 146 2.52 -25.79 -15.09
CA ALA A 146 2.96 -26.72 -14.06
C ALA A 146 3.44 -26.02 -12.77
N VAL A 147 4.13 -24.88 -12.88
CA VAL A 147 4.59 -24.09 -11.72
C VAL A 147 3.40 -23.45 -11.01
N LYS A 148 2.46 -22.87 -11.77
CA LYS A 148 1.24 -22.24 -11.21
C LYS A 148 0.31 -23.26 -10.54
N ALA A 149 0.23 -24.48 -11.07
CA ALA A 149 -0.55 -25.56 -10.49
C ALA A 149 0.15 -26.25 -9.31
N ALA A 150 1.48 -26.12 -9.17
CA ALA A 150 2.23 -26.79 -8.12
C ALA A 150 1.80 -26.31 -6.73
N ALA A 151 1.38 -27.25 -5.88
CA ALA A 151 1.05 -26.93 -4.50
C ALA A 151 2.30 -26.52 -3.71
N ILE A 152 2.13 -25.54 -2.82
CA ILE A 152 3.20 -25.09 -1.92
C ILE A 152 3.51 -26.16 -0.86
N PRO A 153 4.74 -26.20 -0.31
CA PRO A 153 5.09 -27.11 0.79
C PRO A 153 4.17 -26.95 1.99
N ARG A 154 3.80 -28.06 2.65
CA ARG A 154 2.80 -28.07 3.73
C ARG A 154 3.18 -27.16 4.92
N ARG A 155 4.45 -27.13 5.31
CA ARG A 155 4.97 -26.22 6.35
C ARG A 155 4.73 -24.74 6.02
N GLU A 156 5.02 -24.35 4.77
CA GLU A 156 4.81 -22.98 4.30
C GLU A 156 3.32 -22.66 4.25
N ALA A 157 2.49 -23.61 3.77
CA ALA A 157 1.05 -23.45 3.72
C ALA A 157 0.45 -23.19 5.11
N ARG A 158 0.85 -23.96 6.12
CA ARG A 158 0.34 -23.82 7.50
C ARG A 158 0.74 -22.48 8.13
N ALA A 159 1.86 -21.90 7.72
CA ALA A 159 2.28 -20.57 8.19
C ALA A 159 1.49 -19.41 7.55
N VAL A 160 0.94 -19.58 6.34
CA VAL A 160 0.28 -18.46 5.62
C VAL A 160 -0.88 -17.84 6.40
N PRO A 161 -1.81 -18.58 7.06
CA PRO A 161 -2.87 -17.97 7.87
C PRO A 161 -2.35 -17.11 9.02
N LEU A 162 -1.30 -17.56 9.70
CA LEU A 162 -0.70 -16.81 10.80
C LEU A 162 -0.01 -15.55 10.27
N THR A 163 0.67 -15.66 9.14
CA THR A 163 1.27 -14.51 8.46
C THR A 163 0.22 -13.53 7.93
N ALA A 164 -0.92 -14.01 7.47
CA ALA A 164 -2.05 -13.21 7.03
C ALA A 164 -2.72 -12.47 8.21
N ALA A 165 -2.83 -13.10 9.38
CA ALA A 165 -3.25 -12.40 10.60
C ALA A 165 -2.21 -11.36 11.02
N TRP A 166 -0.92 -11.69 10.93
CA TRP A 166 0.18 -10.79 11.23
C TRP A 166 0.18 -9.55 10.32
N SER A 167 -0.13 -9.68 9.02
CA SER A 167 -0.18 -8.50 8.14
C SER A 167 -1.26 -7.49 8.51
N VAL A 168 -2.38 -7.94 9.08
CA VAL A 168 -3.40 -7.02 9.62
C VAL A 168 -2.80 -6.17 10.74
N LEU A 169 -2.01 -6.78 11.63
CA LEU A 169 -1.33 -6.07 12.72
C LEU A 169 -0.23 -5.14 12.21
N LEU A 170 0.48 -5.53 11.15
CA LEU A 170 1.51 -4.71 10.51
C LEU A 170 0.96 -3.42 9.87
N ALA A 171 -0.35 -3.32 9.64
CA ALA A 171 -0.97 -2.07 9.20
C ALA A 171 -1.16 -1.05 10.33
N ALA A 172 -1.16 -1.50 11.60
CA ALA A 172 -1.46 -0.64 12.75
C ALA A 172 -0.51 0.56 12.90
N PRO A 173 0.83 0.44 12.71
CA PRO A 173 1.73 1.59 12.81
C PRO A 173 1.36 2.73 11.85
N LEU A 174 0.82 2.42 10.66
CA LEU A 174 0.42 3.45 9.70
C LEU A 174 -0.86 4.19 10.11
N LEU A 175 -1.84 3.45 10.64
CA LEU A 175 -3.22 3.95 10.80
C LEU A 175 -3.54 4.37 12.24
N ALA A 176 -3.04 3.64 13.23
CA ALA A 176 -3.43 3.81 14.62
C ALA A 176 -3.02 5.17 15.22
N PRO A 177 -1.80 5.70 14.99
CA PRO A 177 -1.41 7.00 15.54
C PRO A 177 -2.38 8.12 15.11
N ALA A 178 -2.73 8.19 13.82
CA ALA A 178 -3.66 9.20 13.33
C ALA A 178 -5.08 8.96 13.86
N ALA A 179 -5.56 7.72 13.88
CA ALA A 179 -6.89 7.36 14.39
C ALA A 179 -7.06 7.67 15.89
N TRP A 180 -5.98 7.68 16.66
CA TRP A 180 -5.98 8.03 18.09
C TRP A 180 -5.66 9.50 18.37
N GLY A 181 -5.47 10.33 17.33
CA GLY A 181 -5.12 11.74 17.51
C GLY A 181 -3.73 11.95 18.10
N ALA A 182 -2.77 11.05 17.81
CA ALA A 182 -1.39 11.18 18.23
C ALA A 182 -0.71 12.41 17.61
N GLY A 183 0.46 12.79 18.16
CA GLY A 183 1.22 13.92 17.66
C GLY A 183 1.75 13.69 16.24
N ALA A 184 2.03 14.78 15.52
CA ALA A 184 2.54 14.71 14.14
C ALA A 184 3.82 13.85 14.02
N ALA A 185 4.72 13.92 15.00
CA ALA A 185 5.93 13.09 15.01
C ALA A 185 5.60 11.59 15.11
N ASP A 186 4.62 11.21 15.93
CA ASP A 186 4.21 9.81 16.12
C ASP A 186 3.56 9.25 14.85
N VAL A 187 2.74 10.05 14.16
CA VAL A 187 2.18 9.71 12.85
C VAL A 187 3.29 9.47 11.83
N GLN A 188 4.28 10.36 11.76
CA GLN A 188 5.41 10.23 10.85
C GLN A 188 6.25 8.99 11.13
N TRP A 189 6.55 8.69 12.39
CA TRP A 189 7.22 7.44 12.78
C TRP A 189 6.38 6.20 12.44
N GLY A 190 5.07 6.28 12.62
CA GLY A 190 4.13 5.23 12.21
C GLY A 190 4.25 4.87 10.73
N VAL A 191 4.33 5.87 9.86
CA VAL A 191 4.60 5.68 8.42
C VAL A 191 5.95 4.99 8.20
N VAL A 192 7.02 5.44 8.86
CA VAL A 192 8.36 4.84 8.69
C VAL A 192 8.39 3.37 9.14
N VAL A 193 7.75 3.05 10.27
CA VAL A 193 7.61 1.66 10.73
C VAL A 193 6.81 0.83 9.72
N PHE A 194 5.76 1.40 9.12
CA PHE A 194 5.00 0.74 8.06
C PHE A 194 5.86 0.37 6.84
N PHE A 195 6.87 1.19 6.47
CA PHE A 195 7.81 0.85 5.41
C PHE A 195 8.78 -0.31 5.77
N GLY A 196 8.90 -0.66 7.06
CA GLY A 196 9.59 -1.88 7.50
C GLY A 196 8.77 -3.17 7.31
N THR A 197 7.45 -3.05 7.10
CA THR A 197 6.53 -4.19 7.07
C THR A 197 6.83 -5.24 6.01
N PRO A 198 7.35 -4.93 4.79
CA PRO A 198 7.67 -5.97 3.82
C PRO A 198 8.69 -7.00 4.30
N VAL A 199 9.73 -6.54 5.03
CA VAL A 199 10.75 -7.42 5.60
C VAL A 199 10.16 -8.21 6.76
N LEU A 200 9.46 -7.54 7.67
CA LEU A 200 8.84 -8.19 8.83
C LEU A 200 7.83 -9.26 8.40
N PHE A 201 7.04 -9.00 7.37
CA PHE A 201 6.06 -9.94 6.82
C PHE A 201 6.73 -11.22 6.27
N VAL A 202 7.81 -11.07 5.49
CA VAL A 202 8.53 -12.22 4.92
C VAL A 202 9.37 -12.95 5.98
N ALA A 203 9.96 -12.23 6.92
CA ALA A 203 10.72 -12.81 8.02
C ALA A 203 9.79 -13.64 8.93
N PHE A 204 8.63 -13.08 9.31
CA PHE A 204 7.64 -13.79 10.10
C PHE A 204 7.18 -15.09 9.43
N GLN A 205 6.85 -15.06 8.13
CA GLN A 205 6.51 -16.28 7.38
C GLN A 205 7.61 -17.34 7.48
N ARG A 206 8.88 -16.95 7.36
CA ARG A 206 10.03 -17.88 7.42
C ARG A 206 10.21 -18.47 8.82
N VAL A 207 10.08 -17.65 9.86
CA VAL A 207 10.20 -18.10 11.25
C VAL A 207 9.08 -19.09 11.55
N ILE A 208 7.83 -18.71 11.29
CA ILE A 208 6.67 -19.57 11.57
C ILE A 208 6.72 -20.86 10.76
N SER A 209 7.10 -20.81 9.47
CA SER A 209 7.20 -22.05 8.68
C SER A 209 8.36 -22.96 9.10
N GLY A 210 9.37 -22.43 9.77
CA GLY A 210 10.45 -23.20 10.41
C GLY A 210 10.04 -23.86 11.73
N LEU A 211 9.10 -23.27 12.46
CA LEU A 211 8.56 -23.81 13.72
C LEU A 211 7.45 -24.86 13.51
N LEU A 212 6.87 -24.92 12.31
CA LEU A 212 5.76 -25.81 12.01
C LEU A 212 6.24 -27.08 11.30
N ASP A 213 5.90 -28.22 11.87
CA ASP A 213 6.11 -29.51 11.21
C ASP A 213 5.17 -29.71 10.02
N GLY A 214 5.62 -30.51 9.07
CA GLY A 214 4.74 -31.04 8.03
C GLY A 214 5.45 -31.44 6.75
N GLU A 215 5.38 -32.74 6.45
CA GLU A 215 5.76 -33.28 5.14
C GLU A 215 4.59 -33.21 4.14
N GLY A 216 4.95 -33.20 2.86
CA GLY A 216 4.01 -33.15 1.74
C GLY A 216 3.55 -31.74 1.37
N ARG A 217 2.38 -31.65 0.75
CA ARG A 217 1.80 -30.41 0.18
C ARG A 217 0.34 -30.27 0.62
N GLY A 218 -0.13 -29.03 0.79
CA GLY A 218 -1.51 -28.79 1.23
C GLY A 218 -2.02 -27.40 0.86
N GLN A 219 -3.29 -27.32 0.46
CA GLN A 219 -3.93 -26.06 0.01
C GLN A 219 -4.97 -25.49 0.99
N ARG A 220 -5.49 -26.30 1.92
CA ARG A 220 -6.54 -25.84 2.85
C ARG A 220 -6.11 -24.62 3.69
N PRO A 221 -4.90 -24.59 4.29
CA PRO A 221 -4.46 -23.41 5.04
C PRO A 221 -4.40 -22.14 4.18
N VAL A 222 -3.95 -22.24 2.92
CA VAL A 222 -3.90 -21.10 2.00
C VAL A 222 -5.29 -20.49 1.78
N ARG A 223 -6.33 -21.33 1.66
CA ARG A 223 -7.71 -20.85 1.54
C ARG A 223 -8.15 -20.09 2.78
N VAL A 224 -7.78 -20.55 3.98
CA VAL A 224 -8.06 -19.85 5.25
C VAL A 224 -7.41 -18.47 5.25
N ALA A 225 -6.14 -18.39 4.81
CA ALA A 225 -5.44 -17.11 4.73
C ALA A 225 -6.15 -16.12 3.78
N TYR A 226 -6.56 -16.57 2.58
CA TYR A 226 -7.31 -15.74 1.64
C TYR A 226 -8.68 -15.31 2.19
N TRP A 227 -9.39 -16.20 2.88
CA TRP A 227 -10.63 -15.84 3.57
C TRP A 227 -10.41 -14.77 4.63
N LEU A 228 -9.36 -14.90 5.45
CA LEU A 228 -9.04 -13.93 6.50
C LEU A 228 -8.82 -12.53 5.91
N VAL A 229 -7.89 -12.38 4.97
CA VAL A 229 -7.60 -11.06 4.37
C VAL A 229 -8.75 -10.56 3.49
N GLY A 230 -9.48 -11.47 2.85
CA GLY A 230 -10.66 -11.16 2.04
C GLY A 230 -11.81 -10.60 2.88
N VAL A 231 -12.10 -11.20 4.04
CA VAL A 231 -13.12 -10.71 4.98
C VAL A 231 -12.72 -9.36 5.55
N VAL A 232 -11.46 -9.18 5.96
CA VAL A 232 -10.97 -7.88 6.44
C VAL A 232 -11.10 -6.81 5.35
N SER A 233 -10.68 -7.12 4.12
CA SER A 233 -10.80 -6.19 2.99
C SER A 233 -12.26 -5.87 2.63
N ALA A 234 -13.15 -6.86 2.64
CA ALA A 234 -14.56 -6.64 2.39
C ALA A 234 -15.23 -5.81 3.48
N ALA A 235 -14.88 -6.03 4.76
CA ALA A 235 -15.40 -5.26 5.88
C ALA A 235 -14.97 -3.79 5.80
N VAL A 236 -13.70 -3.53 5.47
CA VAL A 236 -13.21 -2.17 5.20
C VAL A 236 -13.98 -1.55 4.04
N HIS A 237 -14.12 -2.26 2.92
CA HIS A 237 -14.84 -1.79 1.74
C HIS A 237 -16.28 -1.38 2.02
N VAL A 238 -17.04 -2.28 2.63
CA VAL A 238 -18.44 -2.02 3.02
C VAL A 238 -18.50 -0.86 4.01
N GLY A 239 -17.60 -0.81 4.99
CA GLY A 239 -17.52 0.28 5.96
C GLY A 239 -17.31 1.65 5.31
N THR A 240 -16.34 1.75 4.38
CA THR A 240 -16.07 2.97 3.62
C THR A 240 -17.27 3.40 2.78
N VAL A 241 -17.89 2.47 2.05
CA VAL A 241 -19.07 2.75 1.23
C VAL A 241 -20.26 3.20 2.09
N CYS A 242 -20.52 2.54 3.21
CA CYS A 242 -21.56 2.92 4.15
C CYS A 242 -21.32 4.32 4.73
N TRP A 243 -20.07 4.63 5.10
CA TRP A 243 -19.71 5.96 5.61
C TRP A 243 -19.98 7.07 4.57
N VAL A 244 -19.62 6.83 3.31
CA VAL A 244 -19.91 7.76 2.20
C VAL A 244 -21.42 7.89 1.98
N ALA A 245 -22.17 6.77 1.99
CA ALA A 245 -23.60 6.74 1.68
C ALA A 245 -24.48 7.40 2.76
N VAL A 246 -24.12 7.26 4.04
CA VAL A 246 -24.88 7.83 5.18
C VAL A 246 -24.61 9.33 5.36
N GLY A 247 -23.78 9.94 4.52
CA GLY A 247 -23.50 11.38 4.60
C GLY A 247 -22.50 11.74 5.68
N GLY A 248 -21.62 10.80 6.09
CA GLY A 248 -20.42 11.13 6.86
C GLY A 248 -19.55 12.19 6.16
N GLY A 249 -19.71 12.33 4.84
CA GLY A 249 -19.21 13.44 4.02
C GLY A 249 -20.12 14.67 3.95
N GLY A 250 -20.82 15.05 5.04
CA GLY A 250 -21.70 16.22 5.10
C GLY A 250 -21.05 17.57 4.73
N GLY A 251 -19.72 17.62 4.51
CA GLY A 251 -19.01 18.73 3.88
C GLY A 251 -19.11 18.79 2.35
N ALA A 252 -19.80 17.85 1.69
CA ALA A 252 -19.95 17.77 0.23
C ALA A 252 -20.79 18.91 -0.39
N GLY A 253 -21.25 19.89 0.39
CA GLY A 253 -21.72 21.18 -0.11
C GLY A 253 -20.61 22.02 -0.80
N GLY A 254 -19.33 21.77 -0.50
CA GLY A 254 -18.20 22.52 -1.07
C GLY A 254 -17.67 22.01 -2.42
N TRP A 255 -17.67 20.68 -2.65
CA TRP A 255 -17.00 20.08 -3.82
C TRP A 255 -17.80 20.14 -5.12
N ARG A 256 -19.13 20.28 -5.06
CA ARG A 256 -19.95 20.49 -6.28
C ARG A 256 -19.72 21.87 -6.94
N GLY A 257 -18.99 22.79 -6.28
CA GLY A 257 -18.78 24.17 -6.76
C GLY A 257 -17.49 24.45 -7.55
N CYS A 258 -16.44 23.61 -7.46
CA CYS A 258 -15.14 23.92 -8.08
C CYS A 258 -14.74 22.97 -9.25
N ILE A 259 -15.58 22.01 -9.67
CA ILE A 259 -15.37 21.28 -10.93
C ILE A 259 -15.84 22.19 -12.08
N GLY A 260 -14.91 22.96 -12.64
CA GLY A 260 -15.14 23.82 -13.81
C GLY A 260 -14.86 25.32 -13.63
N ARG A 261 -14.42 25.78 -12.44
CA ARG A 261 -14.03 27.17 -12.22
C ARG A 261 -12.50 27.32 -12.11
N PRO A 262 -11.88 28.32 -12.77
CA PRO A 262 -10.47 28.65 -12.60
C PRO A 262 -10.13 28.85 -11.11
N ARG A 263 -8.98 28.33 -10.66
CA ARG A 263 -8.48 28.37 -9.27
C ARG A 263 -8.49 29.76 -8.62
N ALA A 264 -8.57 30.84 -9.40
CA ALA A 264 -8.62 32.21 -8.90
C ALA A 264 -9.92 32.56 -8.13
N LEU A 265 -11.02 31.82 -8.33
CA LEU A 265 -12.34 32.17 -7.75
C LEU A 265 -12.73 31.40 -6.47
N CYS A 266 -12.06 30.30 -6.12
CA CYS A 266 -12.37 29.57 -4.87
C CYS A 266 -11.66 30.20 -3.64
N ARG A 267 -11.08 31.42 -3.73
CA ARG A 267 -10.33 32.11 -2.65
C ARG A 267 -11.08 33.23 -1.90
N LEU A 268 -12.37 33.48 -2.16
CA LEU A 268 -13.07 34.66 -1.62
C LEU A 268 -14.33 34.36 -0.77
N GLY A 269 -14.58 33.10 -0.40
CA GLY A 269 -15.75 32.74 0.43
C GLY A 269 -15.33 32.25 1.81
N GLY A 270 -14.94 33.15 2.71
CA GLY A 270 -14.57 32.78 4.08
C GLY A 270 -13.98 33.94 4.86
N SER A 271 -14.79 34.99 5.07
CA SER A 271 -14.62 35.99 6.13
C SER A 271 -15.79 35.86 7.09
#